data_AF-A0A968XMW6-F1
#
_entry.id   AF-A0A968XMW6-F1
#
_cell.length_a   1.000
_cell.length_b   1.000
_cell.length_c   1.000
_cell.angle_alpha   90.00
_cell.angle_beta   90.00
_cell.angle_gamma   90.00
#
_symmetry.space_group_name_H-M   'P 1'
#
loop_
_entity.id
_entity.type
_entity.pdbx_description
1 polymer ?
#
loop_
_entity_poly.entity_id
_entity_poly.type
_entity_poly.pdbx_seq_one_letter_code
_entity_poly.pdbx_strand_id
1 'polypeptide(L)' 'MEIKAIGCEPLQLKRMHVKDGHTLKVYQETGGYASLKKALGMTQDDIINEVKASALRGRGGAGFQPG' A
#
# COMPACT_ATOMS: atom_id res chain seq x y z
N MET A 1 18.88 6.93 -6.36
CA MET A 1 19.14 5.53 -5.99
C MET A 1 17.89 4.74 -6.33
N GLU A 2 17.90 3.98 -7.42
CA GLU A 2 16.77 3.12 -7.78
C GLU A 2 16.85 1.85 -6.95
N ILE A 3 15.84 1.57 -6.12
CA ILE A 3 15.67 0.25 -5.51
C ILE A 3 15.14 -0.67 -6.61
N LYS A 4 16.05 -1.26 -7.39
CA LYS A 4 15.73 -2.33 -8.35
C LYS A 4 15.98 -3.67 -7.69
N ALA A 5 14.96 -4.21 -7.01
CA ALA A 5 14.91 -5.66 -6.79
C ALA A 5 14.68 -6.30 -8.17
N ILE A 6 15.49 -7.30 -8.54
CA ILE A 6 15.41 -7.96 -9.86
C ILE A 6 13.96 -8.46 -10.07
N GLY A 7 13.25 -7.85 -11.03
CA GLY A 7 11.90 -8.26 -11.43
C GLY A 7 10.73 -7.75 -10.57
N CYS A 8 10.91 -6.81 -9.64
CA CYS A 8 9.83 -6.31 -8.77
C CYS A 8 9.86 -4.77 -8.61
N GLU A 9 8.71 -4.11 -8.79
CA GLU A 9 8.55 -2.70 -8.41
C GLU A 9 8.43 -2.57 -6.87
N PRO A 10 9.16 -1.63 -6.23
CA PRO A 10 8.96 -1.34 -4.82
C PRO A 10 7.56 -0.74 -4.61
N LEU A 11 6.73 -1.38 -3.77
CA LEU A 11 5.40 -0.87 -3.41
C LEU A 11 5.43 0.02 -2.16
N GLN A 12 5.85 -0.52 -1.01
CA GLN A 12 5.85 0.22 0.26
C GLN A 12 6.90 1.34 0.29
N LEU A 13 8.13 1.03 -0.16
CA LEU A 13 9.26 1.95 -0.11
C LEU A 13 9.41 2.80 -1.38
N LYS A 14 8.41 2.80 -2.27
CA LYS A 14 8.45 3.53 -3.56
C LYS A 14 8.83 5.00 -3.42
N ARG A 15 8.44 5.63 -2.30
CA ARG A 15 8.59 7.07 -2.06
C ARG A 15 9.77 7.45 -1.17
N MET A 16 10.57 6.48 -0.70
CA MET A 16 11.70 6.72 0.22
C MET A 16 12.75 7.70 -0.32
N HIS A 17 12.86 7.82 -1.64
CA HIS A 17 13.85 8.67 -2.31
C HIS A 17 13.25 9.94 -2.92
N VAL A 18 11.95 10.18 -2.73
CA VAL A 18 11.30 11.41 -3.20
C VAL A 18 11.65 12.52 -2.22
N LYS A 19 12.19 13.64 -2.75
CA LYS A 19 12.48 14.83 -1.95
C LYS A 19 11.22 15.26 -1.20
N ASP A 20 11.37 15.53 0.10
CA ASP A 20 10.25 15.93 0.99
C ASP A 20 9.09 14.92 1.01
N GLY A 21 9.34 13.64 0.69
CA GLY A 21 8.33 12.58 0.59
C GLY A 21 7.57 12.27 1.90
N HIS A 22 8.08 12.76 3.03
CA HIS A 22 7.42 12.71 4.34
C HIS A 22 6.32 13.77 4.50
N THR A 23 6.28 14.79 3.63
CA THR A 23 5.28 15.87 3.70
C THR A 23 3.96 15.43 3.09
N LEU A 24 2.85 15.95 3.64
CA LEU A 24 1.51 15.68 3.12
C LEU A 24 1.36 16.08 1.64
N LYS A 25 1.93 17.24 1.27
CA LYS A 25 1.89 17.76 -0.11
C LYS A 25 2.50 16.76 -1.09
N VAL A 26 3.74 16.34 -0.85
CA VAL A 26 4.43 15.40 -1.75
C VAL A 26 3.77 14.02 -1.72
N TYR A 27 3.23 13.59 -0.57
CA TYR A 27 2.45 12.35 -0.49
C TYR A 27 1.24 12.41 -1.43
N GLN A 28 0.48 13.49 -1.43
CA GLN A 28 -0.67 13.69 -2.33
C GLN A 28 -0.24 13.80 -3.80
N GLU A 29 0.78 14.59 -4.12
CA GLU A 29 1.31 14.79 -5.48
C GLU A 29 1.81 13.47 -6.10
N THR A 30 2.35 12.58 -5.28
CA THR A 30 2.83 11.26 -5.72
C THR A 30 1.74 10.17 -5.66
N GLY A 31 0.45 10.54 -5.59
CA GLY A 31 -0.68 9.61 -5.65
C GLY A 31 -1.13 9.01 -4.31
N GLY A 32 -0.72 9.62 -3.19
CA GLY A 32 -1.22 9.29 -1.86
C GLY A 32 -2.75 9.44 -1.74
N TYR A 33 -3.35 8.68 -0.83
CA TYR A 33 -4.80 8.60 -0.62
C TYR A 33 -5.66 8.12 -1.81
N ALA A 34 -5.11 7.84 -2.99
CA ALA A 34 -5.89 7.34 -4.12
C ALA A 34 -6.61 6.02 -3.79
N SER A 35 -5.90 5.08 -3.15
CA SER A 35 -6.47 3.81 -2.68
C SER A 35 -7.45 3.99 -1.53
N LEU A 36 -7.22 4.97 -0.63
CA LEU A 36 -8.16 5.28 0.45
C LEU A 36 -9.49 5.78 -0.11
N LYS A 37 -9.46 6.67 -1.12
CA LYS A 37 -10.67 7.15 -1.79
C LYS A 37 -11.45 6.01 -2.44
N LYS A 38 -10.76 5.05 -3.09
CA LYS A 38 -11.39 3.83 -3.61
C LYS A 38 -12.05 3.02 -2.49
N ALA A 39 -11.31 2.76 -1.41
CA ALA A 39 -11.78 1.96 -0.27
C ALA A 39 -13.03 2.55 0.41
N LEU A 40 -13.09 3.88 0.57
CA LEU A 40 -14.25 4.57 1.15
C LEU A 40 -15.52 4.47 0.29
N GLY A 41 -15.39 4.14 -1.00
CA GLY A 41 -16.52 3.86 -1.89
C GLY A 41 -16.97 2.40 -1.92
N MET A 42 -16.29 1.51 -1.19
CA MET A 42 -16.61 0.08 -1.14
C MET A 42 -17.49 -0.22 0.08
N THR A 43 -18.30 -1.29 0.00
CA THR A 43 -18.94 -1.82 1.20
C THR A 43 -17.91 -2.48 2.11
N GLN A 44 -18.27 -2.68 3.38
CA GLN A 44 -17.42 -3.39 4.33
C GLN A 44 -17.10 -4.81 3.85
N ASP A 45 -18.07 -5.53 3.30
CA ASP A 45 -17.87 -6.90 2.82
C ASP A 45 -16.95 -6.93 1.59
N ASP A 46 -17.10 -5.98 0.66
CA ASP A 46 -16.26 -5.93 -0.54
C ASP A 46 -14.79 -5.73 -0.19
N ILE A 47 -14.49 -4.80 0.74
CA ILE A 47 -13.09 -4.54 1.13
C ILE A 47 -12.49 -5.71 1.92
N ILE A 48 -13.28 -6.39 2.76
CA ILE A 48 -12.83 -7.61 3.46
C ILE A 48 -12.52 -8.72 2.46
N ASN A 49 -13.42 -8.94 1.49
CA ASN A 49 -13.24 -9.98 0.47
C ASN A 49 -12.04 -9.71 -0.45
N GLU A 50 -11.78 -8.45 -0.80
CA GLU A 50 -10.58 -8.04 -1.54
C GLU A 50 -9.29 -8.41 -0.77
N VAL A 51 -9.25 -8.13 0.54
CA VAL A 51 -8.08 -8.47 1.38
C VAL A 51 -7.91 -9.99 1.50
N LYS A 52 -8.99 -10.75 1.67
CA LYS A 52 -8.95 -12.22 1.66
C LYS A 52 -8.39 -12.76 0.34
N ALA A 53 -8.89 -12.24 -0.79
CA ALA A 53 -8.47 -12.66 -2.13
C ALA A 53 -6.97 -12.36 -2.40
N SER A 54 -6.42 -11.31 -1.80
CA SER A 54 -5.00 -10.96 -1.93
C SER A 54 -4.02 -11.94 -1.27
N ALA A 55 -4.52 -12.88 -0.45
CA ALA A 55 -3.72 -13.79 0.36
C ALA A 55 -2.66 -13.07 1.24
N LEU A 56 -2.96 -11.83 1.66
CA LEU A 56 -2.11 -11.08 2.58
C LEU A 56 -1.95 -11.85 3.90
N ARG A 57 -0.77 -11.77 4.51
CA ARG A 57 -0.50 -12.36 5.83
C ARG A 57 0.06 -11.31 6.77
N GLY A 58 -0.22 -11.45 8.06
CA GLY A 58 0.36 -10.62 9.10
C GLY A 58 1.89 -10.64 9.04
N ARG A 59 2.50 -9.45 8.95
CA ARG A 59 3.96 -9.27 8.88
C ARG A 59 4.61 -9.05 10.24
N GLY A 60 3.84 -9.19 11.34
CA GLY A 60 4.33 -9.10 12.72
C GLY A 60 4.88 -10.41 13.31
N GLY A 61 5.07 -11.45 12.49
CA GLY A 61 5.68 -12.73 12.90
C GLY A 61 4.70 -13.90 13.07
N ALA A 62 3.43 -13.66 13.39
CA ALA A 62 2.44 -14.72 13.60
C ALA A 62 1.91 -15.37 12.31
N GLY A 63 2.01 -14.68 11.16
CA GLY A 63 1.54 -15.21 9.87
C GLY A 63 0.02 -15.36 9.72
N PHE A 64 -0.78 -14.80 10.64
CA PHE A 64 -2.25 -14.82 10.63
C PHE A 64 -2.83 -14.17 9.35
N GLN A 65 -3.99 -14.63 8.90
CA GLN A 65 -4.72 -14.03 7.77
C GLN A 65 -5.53 -12.83 8.29
N PRO A 66 -5.18 -11.58 7.93
CA PRO A 66 -5.82 -10.39 8.47
C PRO A 66 -7.18 -10.07 7.82
N GLY A 67 -7.55 -10.79 6.75
CA GLY A 67 -8.78 -10.62 5.97
C GLY A 67 -9.81 -11.65 6.34
#